data_AF-A0A842RNQ6-F1
#
_entry.id   AF-A0A842RNQ6-F1
#
_cell.length_a   1.000
_cell.length_b   1.000
_cell.length_c   1.000
_cell.angle_alpha   90.00
_cell.angle_beta   90.00
_cell.angle_gamma   90.00
#
_symmetry.space_group_name_H-M   'P 1'
#
loop_
_entity.id
_entity.type
_entity.pdbx_description
1 polymer ?
#
loop_
_entity_poly.entity_id
_entity_poly.type
_entity_poly.pdbx_seq_one_letter_code
_entity_poly.pdbx_strand_id
1 'polypeptide(L)' 'MLFQDYFDALSEGIEFLIAFGSIMGLLGLIVGILGFLILPNFKRYKLGIVIIASLILLGICGFETGLRYFHIL' A
#
# COMPACT_ATOMS: atom_id res chain seq x y z
N MET A 1 2.47 12.00 31.01
CA MET A 1 1.38 12.69 30.27
C MET A 1 1.88 13.13 28.91
N LEU A 2 2.78 14.11 28.78
CA LEU A 2 3.28 14.58 27.46
C LEU A 2 3.86 13.52 26.50
N PHE A 3 4.63 12.54 27.01
CA PHE A 3 5.17 11.47 26.17
C PHE A 3 4.08 10.54 25.63
N GLN A 4 3.02 10.30 26.38
CA GLN A 4 1.96 9.37 25.99
C GLN A 4 1.06 9.99 24.92
N ASP A 5 0.68 11.26 25.09
CA ASP A 5 -0.06 12.02 24.08
C ASP A 5 0.70 12.09 22.74
N TYR A 6 2.04 12.19 22.79
CA TYR A 6 2.88 12.17 21.59
C TYR A 6 2.90 10.79 20.91
N PHE A 7 2.95 9.71 21.68
CA PHE A 7 2.87 8.35 21.14
C PHE A 7 1.49 8.02 20.57
N ASP A 8 0.42 8.50 21.20
CA ASP A 8 -0.95 8.33 20.70
C ASP A 8 -1.14 9.06 19.36
N ALA A 9 -0.68 10.31 19.25
CA ALA A 9 -0.70 11.05 17.98
C ALA A 9 0.18 10.40 16.89
N LEU A 10 1.32 9.81 17.28
CA LEU A 10 2.17 9.04 16.36
C LEU A 10 1.49 7.77 15.87
N SER A 11 0.82 7.04 16.76
CA SER A 11 0.07 5.82 16.44
C SER A 11 -1.02 6.11 15.41
N GLU A 12 -1.78 7.18 15.62
CA GLU A 12 -2.83 7.62 14.70
C GLU A 12 -2.25 8.04 13.33
N GLY A 13 -1.09 8.70 13.32
CA GLY A 13 -0.37 9.03 12.10
C GLY A 13 0.14 7.81 11.32
N ILE A 14 0.62 6.78 12.02
CA ILE A 14 1.08 5.51 11.42
C ILE A 14 -0.12 4.78 10.80
N GLU A 15 -1.24 4.74 11.50
CA GLU A 15 -2.49 4.13 11.01
C GLU A 15 -2.98 4.81 9.72
N PHE A 16 -2.93 6.14 9.68
CA PHE A 16 -3.21 6.90 8.46
C PHE A 16 -2.23 6.57 7.32
N LEU A 17 -0.93 6.46 7.62
CA LEU A 17 0.09 6.11 6.63
C LEU A 17 -0.11 4.72 6.04
N ILE A 18 -0.52 3.75 6.86
CA ILE A 18 -0.86 2.39 6.44
C ILE A 18 -2.09 2.42 5.50
N ALA A 19 -3.14 3.13 5.88
CA ALA A 19 -4.33 3.27 5.04
C ALA A 19 -4.00 3.95 3.69
N PHE A 20 -3.22 5.03 3.73
CA PHE A 20 -2.78 5.74 2.53
C PHE A 20 -1.88 4.87 1.64
N GLY A 21 -0.95 4.12 2.24
CA GLY A 21 -0.08 3.16 1.55
C GLY A 21 -0.86 2.05 0.86
N SER A 22 -1.94 1.56 1.47
CA SER A 22 -2.85 0.57 0.88
C SER A 22 -3.56 1.12 -0.37
N ILE A 23 -4.09 2.34 -0.30
CA ILE A 23 -4.73 3.01 -1.45
C ILE A 23 -3.73 3.22 -2.58
N MET A 24 -2.53 3.71 -2.26
CA MET A 24 -1.45 3.91 -3.24
C MET A 24 -0.98 2.60 -3.87
N GLY A 25 -0.84 1.53 -3.07
CA GLY A 25 -0.52 0.20 -3.55
C GLY A 25 -1.56 -0.30 -4.55
N LEU A 26 -2.84 -0.17 -4.22
CA LEU A 26 -3.95 -0.59 -5.07
C LEU A 26 -4.03 0.22 -6.37
N LEU A 27 -3.90 1.55 -6.31
CA LEU A 27 -3.84 2.40 -7.50
C LEU A 27 -2.64 2.07 -8.39
N GLY A 28 -1.46 1.88 -7.80
CA GLY A 28 -0.26 1.48 -8.54
C GLY A 28 -0.41 0.12 -9.22
N LEU A 29 -1.12 -0.82 -8.58
CA LEU A 29 -1.41 -2.13 -9.15
C LEU A 29 -2.39 -2.02 -10.34
N ILE A 30 -3.45 -1.23 -10.20
CA ILE A 30 -4.41 -0.96 -11.29
C ILE A 30 -3.68 -0.33 -12.49
N VAL A 31 -2.88 0.72 -12.26
CA VAL A 31 -2.11 1.39 -13.31
C VAL A 31 -1.06 0.44 -13.92
N GLY A 32 -0.42 -0.40 -13.11
CA GLY A 32 0.52 -1.41 -13.55
C GLY A 32 -0.12 -2.42 -14.50
N ILE A 33 -1.31 -2.95 -14.15
CA ILE A 33 -2.06 -3.90 -14.98
C ILE A 33 -2.57 -3.24 -16.26
N LEU A 34 -3.18 -2.05 -16.16
CA LEU A 34 -3.67 -1.31 -17.33
C LEU A 34 -2.53 -0.97 -18.29
N GLY A 35 -1.40 -0.49 -17.75
CA GLY A 35 -0.20 -0.22 -18.52
C GLY A 35 0.36 -1.48 -19.17
N PHE A 36 0.33 -2.62 -18.48
CA PHE A 36 0.76 -3.91 -19.03
C PHE A 36 -0.12 -4.39 -20.19
N LEU A 37 -1.44 -4.15 -20.11
CA LEU A 37 -2.40 -4.55 -21.15
C LEU A 37 -2.33 -3.64 -22.39
N ILE A 38 -2.14 -2.32 -22.18
CA ILE A 38 -2.24 -1.31 -23.24
C ILE A 38 -0.90 -1.05 -23.94
N LEU A 39 0.25 -1.14 -23.23
CA LEU A 39 1.54 -0.79 -23.84
C LEU A 39 2.20 -1.93 -24.64
N PRO A 40 2.82 -1.61 -25.79
CA PRO A 40 3.62 -2.57 -26.55
C PRO A 40 4.86 -3.03 -25.78
N ASN A 41 5.30 -4.26 -26.08
CA ASN A 41 6.25 -5.07 -25.31
C ASN A 41 7.55 -4.36 -24.85
N PHE A 42 8.04 -3.36 -25.59
CA PHE A 42 9.30 -2.68 -25.31
C PHE A 42 9.36 -1.86 -24.01
N LYS A 43 8.22 -1.52 -23.38
CA LYS A 43 8.19 -0.79 -22.08
C LYS A 43 7.75 -1.63 -20.88
N ARG A 44 7.53 -2.94 -21.06
CA ARG A 44 6.97 -3.82 -20.02
C ARG A 44 7.90 -4.06 -18.82
N TYR A 45 9.21 -3.97 -19.01
CA TYR A 45 10.19 -4.09 -17.91
C TYR A 45 9.97 -3.04 -16.81
N LYS A 46 9.77 -1.77 -17.18
CA LYS A 46 9.57 -0.69 -16.20
C LYS A 46 8.22 -0.82 -15.48
N LEU A 47 7.20 -1.36 -16.15
CA LEU A 47 5.89 -1.62 -15.57
C LEU A 47 5.89 -2.83 -14.61
N GLY A 48 6.73 -3.84 -14.88
CA GLY A 48 6.91 -4.97 -13.97
C GLY A 48 7.40 -4.53 -12.59
N ILE A 49 8.31 -3.55 -12.53
CA ILE A 49 8.80 -2.98 -11.27
C ILE A 49 7.67 -2.30 -10.50
N VAL A 50 6.80 -1.55 -11.19
CA VAL A 50 5.64 -0.88 -10.57
C VAL A 50 4.68 -1.91 -9.98
N ILE A 51 4.38 -2.99 -10.70
CA ILE A 51 3.50 -4.06 -10.21
C ILE A 51 4.09 -4.74 -8.96
N ILE A 52 5.39 -5.07 -8.99
CA ILE A 52 6.06 -5.71 -7.85
C ILE A 52 6.09 -4.78 -6.64
N ALA A 53 6.45 -3.51 -6.81
CA ALA A 53 6.46 -2.53 -5.74
C ALA A 53 5.06 -2.34 -5.15
N SER A 54 4.04 -2.27 -6.00
CA SER A 54 2.64 -2.19 -5.57
C SER A 54 2.19 -3.43 -4.80
N LEU A 55 2.57 -4.65 -5.21
CA LEU A 55 2.26 -5.88 -4.48
C LEU A 55 2.93 -5.92 -3.10
N ILE A 56 4.16 -5.43 -2.97
CA ILE A 56 4.85 -5.35 -1.68
C ILE A 56 4.15 -4.32 -0.78
N LEU A 57 3.81 -3.15 -1.31
CA LEU A 57 3.05 -2.11 -0.60
C LEU A 57 1.68 -2.63 -0.13
N LEU A 58 0.95 -3.33 -1.00
CA LEU A 58 -0.32 -3.96 -0.65
C LEU A 58 -0.15 -5.11 0.33
N GLY A 59 0.95 -5.86 0.25
CA GLY A 59 1.26 -6.92 1.20
C GLY A 59 1.50 -6.37 2.61
N ILE A 60 2.29 -5.31 2.74
CA ILE A 60 2.63 -4.72 4.05
C ILE A 60 1.43 -3.91 4.60
N CYS A 61 0.86 -3.01 3.80
CA CYS A 61 -0.23 -2.13 4.24
C CYS A 61 -1.60 -2.82 4.26
N GLY A 62 -1.84 -3.72 3.30
CA GLY A 62 -3.09 -4.47 3.17
C GLY A 62 -3.22 -5.62 4.16
N PHE A 63 -2.11 -6.23 4.60
CA PHE A 63 -2.14 -7.28 5.64
C PHE A 63 -2.46 -6.68 7.01
N GLU A 64 -1.86 -5.55 7.37
CA GLU A 64 -2.19 -4.76 8.57
C GLU A 64 -3.67 -4.35 8.60
N THR A 65 -4.18 -3.78 7.50
CA THR A 65 -5.60 -3.39 7.42
C THR A 65 -6.55 -4.58 7.38
N GLY A 66 -6.20 -5.68 6.70
CA GLY A 66 -7.00 -6.90 6.65
C GLY A 66 -7.12 -7.60 8.00
N LEU A 67 -6.05 -7.67 8.79
CA LEU A 67 -6.10 -8.22 10.15
C LEU A 67 -6.98 -7.39 11.08
N ARG A 68 -6.89 -6.07 11.00
CA ARG A 68 -7.77 -5.14 11.74
C ARG A 68 -9.23 -5.25 11.31
N TYR A 69 -9.52 -5.40 10.02
CA TYR A 69 -10.90 -5.48 9.51
C TYR A 69 -11.58 -6.82 9.80
N PHE A 70 -10.83 -7.92 9.85
CA PHE A 70 -11.37 -9.24 10.17
C PHE A 70 -11.47 -9.54 11.67
N HIS A 71 -11.10 -8.59 12.56
CA HIS A 71 -11.14 -8.78 14.02
C HIS A 71 -10.48 -10.09 14.48
N ILE A 72 -9.40 -10.50 13.80
CA ILE A 72 -8.63 -11.71 14.17
C ILE A 72 -7.62 -11.36 15.28
N LEU A 73 -7.37 -10.08 15.53
CA LEU A 73 -6.58 -9.55 16.64
C LEU A 73 -7.41 -8.56 17.47
#